data_AF-A0A8J1KWA4-F1
#
_entry.id   AF-A0A8J1KWA4-F1
#
_cell.length_a   1.000
_cell.length_b   1.000
_cell.length_c   1.000
_cell.angle_alpha   90.00
_cell.angle_beta   90.00
_cell.angle_gamma   90.00
#
_symmetry.space_group_name_H-M   'P 1'
#
loop_
_entity.id
_entity.type
_entity.pdbx_description
1 polymer ?
#
loop_
_entity_poly.entity_id
_entity_poly.type
_entity_poly.pdbx_seq_one_letter_code
_entity_poly.pdbx_strand_id
1 'polypeptide(L)'
;MGLSVHSQPSAHKLCGPANWKFGDDESRYDATLQSTPPPDFGTPQLHFFEDWGVVTYGSSLPAEINKSFLSFKSGKLGGRAIFDIVHENKYKDWIKGWRNFNAGHEHPDQNSFTFAPNGFPFITEALYGPKYTFLNNALMFSPSVSESCFAPWQGQVTEDCSSKWLKYKQGEAADCQGRVVAAGEKSGVVFIRGEGVGAYSPNLKLKSVQRNLILLHPQLLLLVDHIHLDRGSTLEATSSYFHNVDMPFEATSIDSVHGAVIRHKDGMYKMYWMDDTGRSEKAVITSISYPRGYPYNGTNYVNVTTYLRKPITRAIYVFIGPSVDVESFSVHGDYQQVDVYLATSEHAYAAYIFTGETPSQSIYAKVVADRQKFVFDETSSIRSSSPEEVKDYSAILEQNLQHFKPVFQEKEKQILSHVKNTASFRKTAERLLRFTDKRNTEEAVEKIFSVSQQQKEQGKTKKNRKATKNNKFKNAVPDLFAQIEVNEKQTRQKAMALAQSELPVNEEEQMKDLLDFVDEPQVKHKPVSVSKHASPHMFTTFHSGTSSISASYTSLFLILNISIFIVLLVLQLSRFLKPKSLQQKRWLYAILALDFCILMWLYLSCYQSQC
;
A
#
# COMPACT_ATOMS: atom_id res chain seq x y z
N MET A 1 -46.29 -45.18 -11.96
CA MET A 1 -44.94 -45.74 -12.18
C MET A 1 -43.97 -44.62 -11.81
N GLY A 2 -43.51 -44.51 -10.56
CA GLY A 2 -42.43 -45.29 -9.92
C GLY A 2 -41.08 -44.70 -10.39
N LEU A 3 -40.17 -44.14 -9.59
CA LEU A 3 -39.84 -44.24 -8.17
C LEU A 3 -39.11 -42.95 -7.72
N SER A 4 -39.27 -42.61 -6.44
CA SER A 4 -38.47 -41.64 -5.67
C SER A 4 -37.18 -42.29 -5.16
N VAL A 5 -36.05 -41.58 -5.21
CA VAL A 5 -34.90 -41.84 -4.32
C VAL A 5 -34.27 -40.51 -3.90
N HIS A 6 -34.46 -40.15 -2.64
CA HIS A 6 -33.60 -39.24 -1.89
C HIS A 6 -32.23 -39.89 -1.62
N SER A 7 -31.15 -39.11 -1.69
CA SER A 7 -30.15 -39.09 -0.60
C SER A 7 -29.27 -37.85 -0.69
N GLN A 8 -29.24 -37.09 0.40
CA GLN A 8 -28.24 -36.08 0.70
C GLN A 8 -26.85 -36.75 0.83
N PRO A 9 -25.75 -36.09 0.46
CA PRO A 9 -24.44 -36.48 0.97
C PRO A 9 -24.33 -36.00 2.42
N SER A 10 -24.25 -36.97 3.32
CA SER A 10 -23.95 -36.81 4.73
C SER A 10 -22.58 -36.16 4.94
N ALA A 11 -22.56 -35.17 5.85
CA ALA A 11 -21.36 -34.78 6.59
C ALA A 11 -20.70 -36.01 7.24
N HIS A 12 -19.37 -35.93 7.37
CA HIS A 12 -18.45 -36.92 7.97
C HIS A 12 -18.05 -38.13 7.08
N LYS A 13 -16.90 -38.00 6.41
CA LYS A 13 -15.78 -38.97 6.47
C LYS A 13 -14.63 -38.54 5.55
N LEU A 14 -13.75 -37.67 6.04
CA LEU A 14 -12.37 -37.57 5.58
C LEU A 14 -11.48 -37.27 6.80
N CYS A 15 -11.27 -38.28 7.64
CA CYS A 15 -10.19 -38.26 8.63
C CYS A 15 -9.12 -39.26 8.19
N GLY A 16 -8.07 -38.75 7.55
CA GLY A 16 -6.73 -39.35 7.52
C GLY A 16 -5.77 -38.44 8.29
N PRO A 17 -4.71 -38.94 8.92
CA PRO A 17 -3.86 -38.13 9.80
C PRO A 17 -2.91 -37.30 8.94
N ALA A 18 -3.41 -36.17 8.45
CA ALA A 18 -2.59 -35.10 7.93
C ALA A 18 -2.52 -34.03 9.01
N ASN A 19 -1.29 -33.70 9.42
CA ASN A 19 -0.98 -32.52 10.22
C ASN A 19 -1.36 -31.27 9.42
N TRP A 20 -2.65 -30.91 9.43
CA TRP A 20 -3.11 -29.62 8.94
C TRP A 20 -2.86 -28.60 10.05
N LYS A 21 -1.98 -27.64 9.78
CA LYS A 21 -1.97 -26.39 10.54
C LYS A 21 -3.27 -25.68 10.18
N PHE A 22 -4.23 -25.65 11.11
CA PHE A 22 -5.42 -24.80 10.99
C PHE A 22 -4.95 -23.36 10.75
N GLY A 23 -5.32 -22.78 9.60
CA GLY A 23 -5.16 -21.35 9.36
C GLY A 23 -6.19 -20.57 10.21
N ASP A 24 -5.90 -19.29 10.49
CA ASP A 24 -6.77 -18.45 11.32
C ASP A 24 -8.23 -18.38 10.81
N ASP A 25 -8.47 -18.55 9.51
CA ASP A 25 -9.79 -18.47 8.87
C ASP A 25 -10.77 -19.58 9.31
N GLU A 26 -10.32 -20.83 9.49
CA GLU A 26 -11.22 -21.91 9.93
C GLU A 26 -11.69 -21.73 11.37
N SER A 27 -10.93 -20.98 12.19
CA SER A 27 -11.28 -20.71 13.59
C SER A 27 -12.24 -19.53 13.79
N ARG A 28 -12.44 -18.70 12.75
CA ARG A 28 -13.26 -17.47 12.80
C ARG A 28 -14.52 -17.54 11.95
N TYR A 29 -14.61 -18.50 11.03
CA TYR A 29 -15.81 -18.71 10.23
C TYR A 29 -16.96 -19.24 11.09
N ASP A 30 -18.02 -18.44 11.22
CA ASP A 30 -19.27 -18.86 11.85
C ASP A 30 -20.24 -19.41 10.80
N ALA A 31 -20.27 -20.74 10.67
CA ALA A 31 -21.16 -21.43 9.73
C ALA A 31 -22.66 -21.25 10.04
N THR A 32 -23.02 -20.70 11.21
CA THR A 32 -24.41 -20.40 11.54
C THR A 32 -24.92 -19.11 10.90
N LEU A 33 -24.01 -18.25 10.43
CA LEU A 33 -24.34 -17.02 9.71
C LEU A 33 -24.41 -17.32 8.21
N GLN A 34 -25.61 -17.20 7.63
CA GLN A 34 -25.77 -17.33 6.19
C GLN A 34 -25.21 -16.11 5.47
N SER A 35 -24.40 -16.34 4.42
CA SER A 35 -23.88 -15.29 3.56
C SER A 35 -25.02 -14.47 2.95
N THR A 36 -25.23 -13.28 3.50
CA THR A 36 -26.29 -12.35 3.09
C THR A 36 -25.61 -11.06 2.64
N PRO A 37 -25.82 -10.61 1.39
CA PRO A 37 -25.20 -9.37 0.92
C PRO A 37 -25.79 -8.15 1.64
N PRO A 38 -25.08 -7.02 1.67
CA PRO A 38 -25.64 -5.75 2.10
C PRO A 38 -26.94 -5.40 1.33
N PRO A 39 -27.91 -4.70 1.96
CA PRO A 39 -29.19 -4.39 1.32
C PRO A 39 -29.08 -3.57 0.02
N ASP A 40 -28.00 -2.82 -0.15
CA ASP A 40 -27.70 -1.96 -1.29
C ASP A 40 -26.85 -2.64 -2.37
N PHE A 41 -26.51 -3.93 -2.22
CA PHE A 41 -25.76 -4.69 -3.21
C PHE A 41 -26.43 -4.65 -4.60
N GLY A 42 -25.62 -4.43 -5.65
CA GLY A 42 -26.10 -4.30 -7.03
C GLY A 42 -26.62 -2.91 -7.41
N THR A 43 -26.78 -2.01 -6.44
CA THR A 43 -27.14 -0.60 -6.65
C THR A 43 -25.88 0.27 -6.58
N PRO A 44 -25.59 1.10 -7.59
CA PRO A 44 -24.43 1.97 -7.53
C PRO A 44 -24.61 3.01 -6.42
N GLN A 45 -23.68 3.03 -5.46
CA GLN A 45 -23.67 3.97 -4.34
C GLN A 45 -22.45 4.87 -4.40
N LEU A 46 -22.63 6.13 -4.03
CA LEU A 46 -21.52 7.07 -3.77
C LEU A 46 -21.14 7.01 -2.29
N HIS A 47 -19.88 6.77 -2.00
CA HIS A 47 -19.33 6.73 -0.65
C HIS A 47 -18.12 7.65 -0.54
N PHE A 48 -18.02 8.39 0.57
CA PHE A 48 -16.90 9.25 0.87
C PHE A 48 -16.22 8.81 2.16
N PHE A 49 -14.96 8.40 2.04
CA PHE A 49 -14.08 8.09 3.16
C PHE A 49 -13.46 9.41 3.65
N GLU A 50 -14.13 10.07 4.58
CA GLU A 50 -13.77 11.41 5.08
C GLU A 50 -12.39 11.51 5.73
N ASP A 51 -11.92 10.42 6.34
CA ASP A 51 -10.59 10.38 6.93
C ASP A 51 -9.51 10.22 5.85
N TRP A 52 -9.74 9.31 4.91
CA TRP A 52 -8.80 9.02 3.82
C TRP A 52 -8.78 10.11 2.73
N GLY A 53 -9.89 10.82 2.55
CA GLY A 53 -10.09 11.76 1.44
C GLY A 53 -10.35 11.07 0.11
N VAL A 54 -11.05 9.94 0.11
CA VAL A 54 -11.37 9.15 -1.09
C VAL A 54 -12.87 9.11 -1.31
N VAL A 55 -13.32 9.38 -2.53
CA VAL A 55 -14.69 9.15 -2.99
C VAL A 55 -14.70 7.93 -3.90
N THR A 56 -15.68 7.04 -3.73
CA THR A 56 -15.94 5.92 -4.64
C THR A 56 -17.39 5.92 -5.07
N TYR A 57 -17.66 5.53 -6.30
CA TYR A 57 -18.99 5.32 -6.84
C TYR A 57 -19.06 3.97 -7.56
N GLY A 58 -20.12 3.21 -7.32
CA GLY A 58 -20.36 1.94 -8.00
C GLY A 58 -19.45 0.79 -7.54
N SER A 59 -19.02 0.81 -6.28
CA SER A 59 -18.29 -0.32 -5.67
C SER A 59 -19.18 -1.56 -5.52
N SER A 60 -18.57 -2.74 -5.55
CA SER A 60 -19.24 -4.02 -5.28
C SER A 60 -20.41 -4.34 -6.23
N LEU A 61 -20.34 -3.86 -7.46
CA LEU A 61 -21.27 -4.20 -8.54
C LEU A 61 -20.78 -5.43 -9.31
N PRO A 62 -21.71 -6.24 -9.86
CA PRO A 62 -21.36 -7.21 -10.90
C PRO A 62 -20.68 -6.52 -12.10
N ALA A 63 -19.73 -7.22 -12.73
CA ALA A 63 -19.08 -6.76 -13.95
C ALA A 63 -20.05 -6.91 -15.15
N GLU A 64 -20.82 -5.86 -15.41
CA GLU A 64 -21.88 -5.83 -16.42
C GLU A 64 -21.88 -4.49 -17.17
N ILE A 65 -22.51 -4.48 -18.34
CA ILE A 65 -22.70 -3.25 -19.12
C ILE A 65 -23.46 -2.22 -18.29
N ASN A 66 -23.00 -0.96 -18.32
CA ASN A 66 -23.51 0.16 -17.53
C ASN A 66 -23.38 0.00 -16.00
N LYS A 67 -22.60 -0.97 -15.50
CA LYS A 67 -22.16 -1.04 -14.11
C LYS A 67 -20.71 -0.59 -14.02
N SER A 68 -20.53 0.68 -13.66
CA SER A 68 -19.23 1.33 -13.71
C SER A 68 -18.72 1.69 -12.33
N PHE A 69 -17.40 1.64 -12.18
CA PHE A 69 -16.72 2.10 -10.97
C PHE A 69 -15.98 3.41 -11.26
N LEU A 70 -16.03 4.34 -10.30
CA LEU A 70 -15.30 5.61 -10.32
C LEU A 70 -14.70 5.83 -8.94
N SER A 71 -13.43 6.20 -8.87
CA SER A 71 -12.82 6.68 -7.62
C SER A 71 -12.12 8.02 -7.82
N PHE A 72 -12.00 8.79 -6.74
CA PHE A 72 -11.27 10.04 -6.70
C PHE A 72 -10.58 10.20 -5.34
N LYS A 73 -9.30 10.59 -5.32
CA LYS A 73 -8.53 10.82 -4.09
C LYS A 73 -8.06 12.27 -4.03
N SER A 74 -8.36 12.94 -2.93
CA SER A 74 -7.78 14.24 -2.57
C SER A 74 -7.96 14.45 -1.07
N GLY A 75 -6.92 14.15 -0.30
CA GLY A 75 -6.95 14.07 1.15
C GLY A 75 -5.65 14.47 1.83
N LYS A 76 -5.68 14.47 3.17
CA LYS A 76 -4.51 14.77 4.00
C LYS A 76 -3.55 13.57 4.02
N LEU A 77 -2.25 13.84 3.97
CA LEU A 77 -1.20 12.83 4.17
C LEU A 77 -1.45 12.06 5.49
N GLY A 78 -1.37 10.73 5.46
CA GLY A 78 -1.65 9.85 6.60
C GLY A 78 -3.13 9.66 6.92
N GLY A 79 -4.03 10.31 6.17
CA GLY A 79 -5.43 10.47 6.56
C GLY A 79 -5.63 11.58 7.59
N ARG A 80 -6.84 12.14 7.66
CA ARG A 80 -7.21 13.28 8.50
C ARG A 80 -6.86 13.05 9.97
N ALA A 81 -7.12 11.86 10.51
CA ALA A 81 -6.82 11.53 11.90
C ALA A 81 -5.33 11.68 12.21
N ILE A 82 -4.45 11.05 11.43
CA ILE A 82 -2.99 11.13 11.65
C ILE A 82 -2.51 12.56 11.43
N PHE A 83 -2.94 13.19 10.34
CA PHE A 83 -2.56 14.55 10.00
C PHE A 83 -2.92 15.52 11.13
N ASP A 84 -4.17 15.50 11.60
CA ASP A 84 -4.63 16.39 12.67
C ASP A 84 -3.95 16.05 14.01
N ILE A 85 -3.70 14.77 14.31
CA ILE A 85 -2.93 14.39 15.52
C ILE A 85 -1.54 15.03 15.51
N VAL A 86 -0.86 14.98 14.37
CA VAL A 86 0.50 15.53 14.21
C VAL A 86 0.47 17.07 14.27
N HIS A 87 -0.42 17.71 13.52
CA HIS A 87 -0.42 19.17 13.36
C HIS A 87 -1.09 19.91 14.53
N GLU A 88 -2.06 19.28 15.21
CA GLU A 88 -2.71 19.84 16.40
C GLU A 88 -2.03 19.36 17.70
N ASN A 89 -0.97 18.56 17.61
CA ASN A 89 -0.20 18.04 18.74
C ASN A 89 -1.09 17.30 19.78
N LYS A 90 -1.94 16.39 19.28
CA LYS A 90 -2.80 15.51 20.09
C LYS A 90 -2.00 14.36 20.69
N TYR A 91 -2.50 13.75 21.76
CA TYR A 91 -1.89 12.59 22.44
C TYR A 91 -0.44 12.83 22.86
N LYS A 92 -0.19 13.96 23.53
CA LYS A 92 1.15 14.51 23.79
C LYS A 92 2.09 13.56 24.55
N ASP A 93 1.57 12.62 25.32
CA ASP A 93 2.39 11.65 26.04
C ASP A 93 3.05 10.63 25.10
N TRP A 94 2.44 10.37 23.94
CA TRP A 94 2.84 9.30 23.03
C TRP A 94 3.45 9.85 21.73
N ILE A 95 2.84 10.91 21.19
CA ILE A 95 3.12 11.40 19.84
C ILE A 95 4.01 12.63 19.89
N LYS A 96 5.11 12.64 19.12
CA LYS A 96 5.96 13.82 18.88
C LYS A 96 6.13 14.02 17.37
N GLY A 97 5.04 14.43 16.72
CA GLY A 97 4.97 14.67 15.28
C GLY A 97 5.11 13.40 14.43
N TRP A 98 5.56 13.58 13.18
CA TRP A 98 5.65 12.52 12.17
C TRP A 98 6.56 11.34 12.52
N ARG A 99 7.47 11.47 13.49
CA ARG A 99 8.35 10.36 13.89
C ARG A 99 7.59 9.12 14.38
N ASN A 100 6.36 9.30 14.85
CA ASN A 100 5.50 8.25 15.39
C ASN A 100 4.61 7.57 14.33
N PHE A 101 4.62 8.06 13.09
CA PHE A 101 3.81 7.54 11.99
C PHE A 101 4.68 7.26 10.76
N ASN A 102 4.20 6.41 9.85
CA ASN A 102 4.90 6.09 8.62
C ASN A 102 3.95 6.16 7.42
N ALA A 103 4.00 7.28 6.69
CA ALA A 103 3.25 7.47 5.45
C ALA A 103 4.05 7.08 4.19
N GLY A 104 5.15 6.33 4.34
CA GLY A 104 6.06 6.00 3.23
C GLY A 104 5.43 5.17 2.11
N HIS A 105 4.31 4.49 2.38
CA HIS A 105 3.57 3.70 1.40
C HIS A 105 2.53 4.49 0.61
N GLU A 106 2.22 5.72 1.01
CA GLU A 106 1.38 6.61 0.20
C GLU A 106 2.10 7.07 -1.07
N HIS A 107 1.36 7.62 -2.01
CA HIS A 107 1.85 8.11 -3.29
C HIS A 107 1.66 9.64 -3.42
N PRO A 108 2.41 10.31 -4.31
CA PRO A 108 2.14 11.69 -4.73
C PRO A 108 0.94 11.73 -5.71
N ASP A 109 -0.25 11.42 -5.19
CA ASP A 109 -1.47 11.08 -5.95
C ASP A 109 -2.68 11.97 -5.60
N GLN A 110 -2.46 13.14 -4.98
CA GLN A 110 -3.58 14.03 -4.67
C GLN A 110 -4.25 14.53 -5.96
N ASN A 111 -5.58 14.55 -5.98
CA ASN A 111 -6.43 14.70 -7.18
C ASN A 111 -6.34 13.56 -8.21
N SER A 112 -5.85 12.36 -7.85
CA SER A 112 -5.95 11.19 -8.73
C SER A 112 -7.38 10.67 -8.83
N PHE A 113 -7.66 9.93 -9.90
CA PHE A 113 -8.93 9.24 -10.09
C PHE A 113 -8.71 7.91 -10.81
N THR A 114 -9.68 7.01 -10.71
CA THR A 114 -9.76 5.81 -11.55
C THR A 114 -11.15 5.69 -12.14
N PHE A 115 -11.25 5.08 -13.32
CA PHE A 115 -12.51 4.89 -14.00
C PHE A 115 -12.56 3.53 -14.69
N ALA A 116 -13.55 2.73 -14.31
CA ALA A 116 -13.79 1.42 -14.88
C ALA A 116 -15.23 1.32 -15.45
N PRO A 117 -15.48 1.86 -16.65
CA PRO A 117 -16.76 1.72 -17.34
C PRO A 117 -17.07 0.25 -17.63
N ASN A 118 -18.31 -0.20 -17.38
CA ASN A 118 -18.73 -1.61 -17.52
C ASN A 118 -17.93 -2.62 -16.68
N GLY A 119 -17.19 -2.14 -15.67
CA GLY A 119 -16.24 -2.94 -14.91
C GLY A 119 -14.89 -3.17 -15.62
N PHE A 120 -14.68 -2.63 -16.83
CA PHE A 120 -13.39 -2.69 -17.52
C PHE A 120 -12.44 -1.61 -16.98
N PRO A 121 -11.25 -1.94 -16.44
CA PRO A 121 -10.32 -0.95 -15.89
C PRO A 121 -9.73 -0.06 -17.00
N PHE A 122 -10.36 1.08 -17.31
CA PHE A 122 -9.92 1.98 -18.38
C PHE A 122 -8.81 2.92 -17.90
N ILE A 123 -9.09 3.72 -16.87
CA ILE A 123 -8.10 4.56 -16.18
C ILE A 123 -7.83 3.93 -14.81
N THR A 124 -6.60 3.44 -14.61
CA THR A 124 -6.22 2.66 -13.43
C THR A 124 -5.19 3.38 -12.58
N GLU A 125 -5.01 2.94 -11.33
CA GLU A 125 -3.78 3.23 -10.61
C GLU A 125 -2.61 2.44 -11.21
N ALA A 126 -1.38 2.91 -10.98
CA ALA A 126 -0.16 2.26 -11.48
C ALA A 126 0.42 1.19 -10.52
N LEU A 127 -0.33 0.84 -9.47
CA LEU A 127 0.06 -0.15 -8.44
C LEU A 127 1.35 0.22 -7.69
N TYR A 128 1.96 -0.75 -7.03
CA TYR A 128 3.13 -0.53 -6.17
C TYR A 128 4.38 -0.23 -6.99
N GLY A 129 4.80 1.06 -6.99
CA GLY A 129 5.94 1.56 -7.77
C GLY A 129 6.75 2.66 -7.07
N PRO A 130 7.72 3.25 -7.79
CA PRO A 130 8.44 4.44 -7.34
C PRO A 130 7.52 5.61 -6.98
N LYS A 131 7.99 6.52 -6.14
CA LYS A 131 7.19 7.60 -5.57
C LYS A 131 7.25 8.86 -6.43
N TYR A 132 6.87 8.71 -7.70
CA TYR A 132 6.88 9.76 -8.71
C TYR A 132 5.46 10.25 -9.00
N THR A 133 5.28 11.56 -9.15
CA THR A 133 3.97 12.17 -9.39
C THR A 133 3.38 11.69 -10.71
N PHE A 134 4.21 11.58 -11.76
CA PHE A 134 3.77 11.13 -13.09
C PHE A 134 3.36 9.65 -13.15
N LEU A 135 3.55 8.87 -12.07
CA LEU A 135 3.06 7.50 -11.98
C LEU A 135 1.64 7.42 -11.40
N ASN A 136 1.01 8.55 -11.14
CA ASN A 136 -0.37 8.65 -10.68
C ASN A 136 -1.16 9.50 -11.68
N ASN A 137 -2.49 9.36 -11.68
CA ASN A 137 -3.36 10.12 -12.55
C ASN A 137 -3.48 11.59 -12.10
N ALA A 138 -2.37 12.34 -12.02
CA ALA A 138 -2.25 13.66 -11.40
C ALA A 138 -1.56 14.67 -12.35
N LEU A 139 -1.37 15.91 -11.87
CA LEU A 139 -0.74 17.00 -12.63
C LEU A 139 0.72 17.22 -12.22
N MET A 140 1.57 17.60 -13.17
CA MET A 140 2.88 18.21 -12.96
C MET A 140 2.96 19.57 -13.66
N PHE A 141 3.80 20.47 -13.15
CA PHE A 141 3.90 21.85 -13.64
C PHE A 141 5.32 22.17 -14.15
N SER A 142 5.41 23.08 -15.13
CA SER A 142 6.67 23.54 -15.70
C SER A 142 6.66 25.06 -15.94
N PRO A 143 7.81 25.75 -15.77
CA PRO A 143 9.08 25.22 -15.29
C PRO A 143 9.13 25.04 -13.76
N SER A 144 9.95 24.10 -13.29
CA SER A 144 10.23 23.90 -11.88
C SER A 144 10.94 25.12 -11.28
N VAL A 145 10.53 25.51 -10.07
CA VAL A 145 11.12 26.68 -9.35
C VAL A 145 12.26 26.26 -8.41
N SER A 146 12.44 24.96 -8.22
CA SER A 146 13.51 24.34 -7.43
C SER A 146 14.11 23.17 -8.18
N GLU A 147 15.14 22.55 -7.60
CA GLU A 147 15.60 21.23 -8.01
C GLU A 147 14.42 20.25 -7.97
N SER A 148 14.25 19.50 -9.05
CA SER A 148 13.17 18.54 -9.26
C SER A 148 13.74 17.27 -9.87
N CYS A 149 13.16 16.12 -9.50
CA CYS A 149 13.54 14.81 -10.05
C CYS A 149 13.45 14.77 -11.57
N PHE A 150 12.49 15.51 -12.14
CA PHE A 150 12.09 15.41 -13.55
C PHE A 150 12.08 16.77 -14.24
N ALA A 151 13.05 17.63 -13.91
CA ALA A 151 13.18 18.95 -14.51
C ALA A 151 13.06 18.89 -16.06
N PRO A 152 12.30 19.81 -16.69
CA PRO A 152 11.73 21.03 -16.11
C PRO A 152 10.41 20.84 -15.35
N TRP A 153 9.91 19.61 -15.23
CA TRP A 153 8.64 19.32 -14.55
C TRP A 153 8.81 19.22 -13.03
N GLN A 154 7.84 19.74 -12.29
CA GLN A 154 7.73 19.62 -10.84
C GLN A 154 6.39 19.00 -10.46
N GLY A 155 6.44 17.93 -9.67
CA GLY A 155 5.27 17.23 -9.16
C GLY A 155 4.84 17.71 -7.76
N GLN A 156 4.20 16.80 -7.02
CA GLN A 156 3.75 17.05 -5.66
C GLN A 156 4.91 17.01 -4.67
N VAL A 157 4.78 17.71 -3.54
CA VAL A 157 5.85 17.94 -2.56
C VAL A 157 6.35 16.67 -1.85
N THR A 158 5.57 15.59 -1.94
CA THR A 158 5.88 14.27 -1.37
C THR A 158 6.68 13.36 -2.31
N GLU A 159 6.92 13.79 -3.56
CA GLU A 159 7.74 13.10 -4.54
C GLU A 159 9.17 12.86 -4.03
N ASP A 160 9.71 11.68 -4.32
CA ASP A 160 11.08 11.30 -3.99
C ASP A 160 11.75 10.63 -5.18
N CYS A 161 12.90 11.15 -5.61
CA CYS A 161 13.61 10.72 -6.82
C CYS A 161 14.30 9.36 -6.65
N SER A 162 14.71 9.03 -5.43
CA SER A 162 15.66 7.95 -5.14
C SER A 162 15.13 6.90 -4.17
N SER A 163 14.03 7.21 -3.49
CA SER A 163 13.48 6.36 -2.46
C SER A 163 12.30 5.51 -2.95
N LYS A 164 12.22 4.31 -2.38
CA LYS A 164 11.01 3.48 -2.43
C LYS A 164 9.86 4.08 -1.60
N TRP A 165 10.22 4.95 -0.66
CA TRP A 165 9.36 5.55 0.34
C TRP A 165 9.03 6.98 -0.01
N LEU A 166 7.78 7.37 0.24
CA LEU A 166 7.33 8.75 0.07
C LEU A 166 8.15 9.70 0.97
N LYS A 167 8.38 10.93 0.53
CA LYS A 167 8.88 12.00 1.41
C LYS A 167 7.70 12.52 2.23
N TYR A 168 7.76 12.44 3.56
CA TYR A 168 6.65 12.87 4.43
C TYR A 168 7.04 13.45 5.80
N LYS A 169 8.29 13.29 6.25
CA LYS A 169 8.65 13.62 7.65
C LYS A 169 8.91 15.10 7.92
N GLN A 170 9.27 15.90 6.90
CA GLN A 170 9.80 17.25 7.09
C GLN A 170 9.39 18.21 5.96
N GLY A 171 9.36 19.50 6.29
CA GLY A 171 9.12 20.61 5.35
C GLY A 171 7.74 20.51 4.68
N GLU A 172 7.63 21.06 3.47
CA GLU A 172 6.37 21.10 2.70
C GLU A 172 5.74 19.71 2.52
N ALA A 173 6.55 18.65 2.50
CA ALA A 173 6.07 17.28 2.37
C ALA A 173 5.25 16.80 3.58
N ALA A 174 5.61 17.25 4.78
CA ALA A 174 4.89 16.93 6.01
C ALA A 174 3.51 17.60 6.09
N ASP A 175 3.35 18.72 5.39
CA ASP A 175 2.13 19.53 5.32
C ASP A 175 1.26 19.18 4.08
N CYS A 176 1.63 18.15 3.31
CA CYS A 176 0.96 17.78 2.07
C CYS A 176 -0.52 17.43 2.31
N GLN A 177 -1.41 18.10 1.58
CA GLN A 177 -2.85 17.84 1.64
C GLN A 177 -3.55 18.16 0.33
N GLY A 178 -4.36 17.22 -0.14
CA GLY A 178 -5.51 17.48 -1.01
C GLY A 178 -6.78 17.64 -0.19
N ARG A 179 -7.88 17.98 -0.86
CA ARG A 179 -9.21 18.04 -0.26
C ARG A 179 -10.31 17.77 -1.28
N VAL A 180 -11.20 16.84 -0.98
CA VAL A 180 -12.51 16.75 -1.64
C VAL A 180 -13.38 17.92 -1.19
N VAL A 181 -13.74 18.79 -2.14
CA VAL A 181 -14.53 20.01 -1.91
C VAL A 181 -16.02 19.68 -1.96
N ALA A 182 -16.42 18.89 -2.94
CA ALA A 182 -17.81 18.49 -3.13
C ALA A 182 -17.88 17.08 -3.73
N ALA A 183 -18.89 16.31 -3.31
CA ALA A 183 -19.23 15.03 -3.91
C ALA A 183 -20.74 14.82 -3.81
N GLY A 184 -21.37 14.36 -4.88
CA GLY A 184 -22.80 14.08 -4.87
C GLY A 184 -23.25 13.26 -6.07
N GLU A 185 -24.31 12.49 -5.87
CA GLU A 185 -25.00 11.72 -6.90
C GLU A 185 -26.44 12.23 -7.01
N LYS A 186 -26.93 12.41 -8.25
CA LYS A 186 -28.30 12.80 -8.55
C LYS A 186 -28.78 12.06 -9.79
N SER A 187 -29.59 11.02 -9.58
CA SER A 187 -30.24 10.23 -10.65
C SER A 187 -29.25 9.64 -11.66
N GLY A 188 -28.16 9.06 -11.16
CA GLY A 188 -27.08 8.44 -11.93
C GLY A 188 -25.99 9.41 -12.38
N VAL A 189 -26.21 10.73 -12.30
CA VAL A 189 -25.18 11.73 -12.56
C VAL A 189 -24.37 11.96 -11.30
N VAL A 190 -23.05 11.79 -11.40
CA VAL A 190 -22.13 11.96 -10.27
C VAL A 190 -21.28 13.20 -10.50
N PHE A 191 -21.14 14.05 -9.48
CA PHE A 191 -20.22 15.19 -9.48
C PHE A 191 -19.25 15.06 -8.32
N ILE A 192 -17.96 15.24 -8.61
CA ILE A 192 -16.88 15.28 -7.61
C ILE A 192 -15.96 16.46 -7.93
N ARG A 193 -15.62 17.27 -6.93
CA ARG A 193 -14.62 18.33 -7.03
C ARG A 193 -13.55 18.13 -5.96
N GLY A 194 -12.28 18.12 -6.37
CA GLY A 194 -11.14 18.22 -5.46
C GLY A 194 -10.35 19.50 -5.64
N GLU A 195 -9.62 19.88 -4.60
CA GLU A 195 -8.64 20.96 -4.56
C GLU A 195 -7.28 20.37 -4.17
N GLY A 196 -6.29 20.55 -5.03
CA GLY A 196 -4.97 19.94 -4.90
C GLY A 196 -3.85 20.91 -4.58
N VAL A 197 -4.11 22.22 -4.46
CA VAL A 197 -3.05 23.24 -4.28
C VAL A 197 -2.12 22.93 -3.09
N GLY A 198 -2.64 22.35 -2.00
CA GLY A 198 -1.86 21.98 -0.81
C GLY A 198 -0.93 20.77 -0.99
N ALA A 199 -0.95 20.11 -2.15
CA ALA A 199 -0.03 19.05 -2.52
C ALA A 199 1.18 19.55 -3.33
N TYR A 200 1.18 20.82 -3.74
CA TYR A 200 2.23 21.42 -4.56
C TYR A 200 2.98 22.50 -3.79
N SER A 201 4.22 22.80 -4.22
CA SER A 201 5.03 23.81 -3.54
C SER A 201 4.40 25.20 -3.66
N PRO A 202 4.24 25.96 -2.57
CA PRO A 202 3.76 27.35 -2.61
C PRO A 202 4.62 28.27 -3.49
N ASN A 203 5.87 27.88 -3.78
CA ASN A 203 6.77 28.62 -4.65
C ASN A 203 6.34 28.62 -6.12
N LEU A 204 5.49 27.67 -6.54
CA LEU A 204 4.88 27.65 -7.88
C LEU A 204 3.81 28.74 -8.06
N LYS A 205 3.39 29.37 -6.96
CA LYS A 205 2.37 30.44 -6.94
C LYS A 205 1.05 30.00 -7.58
N LEU A 206 0.64 28.77 -7.29
CA LEU A 206 -0.67 28.22 -7.61
C LEU A 206 -1.69 28.75 -6.59
N LYS A 207 -2.79 29.34 -7.07
CA LYS A 207 -3.93 29.74 -6.23
C LYS A 207 -4.94 28.60 -6.07
N SER A 208 -5.15 27.83 -7.12
CA SER A 208 -6.09 26.70 -7.12
C SER A 208 -5.68 25.68 -8.17
N VAL A 209 -5.78 24.40 -7.79
CA VAL A 209 -5.61 23.24 -8.67
C VAL A 209 -6.85 22.36 -8.48
N GLN A 210 -7.93 22.76 -9.15
CA GLN A 210 -9.22 22.08 -9.05
C GLN A 210 -9.34 21.00 -10.11
N ARG A 211 -9.80 19.83 -9.69
CA ARG A 211 -10.22 18.75 -10.60
C ARG A 211 -11.69 18.44 -10.40
N ASN A 212 -12.46 18.47 -11.48
CA ASN A 212 -13.89 18.21 -11.48
C ASN A 212 -14.16 16.95 -12.30
N LEU A 213 -14.88 15.99 -11.71
CA LEU A 213 -15.37 14.80 -12.41
C LEU A 213 -16.90 14.87 -12.48
N ILE A 214 -17.44 14.63 -13.66
CA ILE A 214 -18.87 14.55 -13.92
C ILE A 214 -19.14 13.26 -14.69
N LEU A 215 -19.68 12.25 -14.01
CA LEU A 215 -20.18 11.05 -14.68
C LEU A 215 -21.55 11.37 -15.27
N LEU A 216 -21.60 11.59 -16.58
CA LEU A 216 -22.83 11.96 -17.31
C LEU A 216 -23.69 10.72 -17.61
N HIS A 217 -23.01 9.61 -17.87
CA HIS A 217 -23.58 8.28 -18.13
C HIS A 217 -22.57 7.24 -17.59
N PRO A 218 -22.95 6.00 -17.22
CA PRO A 218 -22.00 4.99 -16.76
C PRO A 218 -20.78 4.78 -17.67
N GLN A 219 -20.93 5.06 -18.96
CA GLN A 219 -19.86 4.95 -19.97
C GLN A 219 -19.37 6.32 -20.51
N LEU A 220 -19.76 7.44 -19.90
CA LEU A 220 -19.35 8.78 -20.32
C LEU A 220 -18.96 9.63 -19.11
N LEU A 221 -17.65 9.80 -18.91
CA LEU A 221 -17.08 10.62 -17.85
C LEU A 221 -16.46 11.88 -18.45
N LEU A 222 -16.84 13.04 -17.90
CA LEU A 222 -16.24 14.34 -18.19
C LEU A 222 -15.32 14.73 -17.03
N LEU A 223 -14.09 15.12 -17.34
CA LEU A 223 -13.13 15.69 -16.39
C LEU A 223 -12.76 17.10 -16.82
N VAL A 224 -12.77 18.02 -15.86
CA VAL A 224 -12.35 19.41 -16.07
C VAL A 224 -11.34 19.81 -15.00
N ASP A 225 -10.10 20.02 -15.43
CA ASP A 225 -9.07 20.64 -14.60
C ASP A 225 -9.15 22.15 -14.71
N HIS A 226 -9.04 22.84 -13.58
CA HIS A 226 -8.98 24.28 -13.46
C HIS A 226 -7.72 24.67 -12.69
N ILE A 227 -6.82 25.39 -13.36
CA ILE A 227 -5.58 25.89 -12.79
C ILE A 227 -5.67 27.41 -12.73
N HIS A 228 -5.60 27.95 -11.51
CA HIS A 228 -5.52 29.38 -11.27
C HIS A 228 -4.12 29.73 -10.77
N LEU A 229 -3.42 30.56 -11.55
CA LEU A 229 -2.10 31.09 -11.23
C LEU A 229 -2.21 32.45 -10.52
N ASP A 230 -1.38 32.66 -9.51
CA ASP A 230 -1.15 34.00 -8.98
C ASP A 230 -0.32 34.83 -9.99
N ARG A 231 -0.38 36.17 -9.88
CA ARG A 231 0.31 37.12 -10.77
C ARG A 231 1.81 36.90 -10.84
N GLY A 232 2.42 36.41 -9.75
CA GLY A 232 3.86 36.14 -9.66
C GLY A 232 4.30 34.77 -10.19
N SER A 233 3.38 33.92 -10.68
CA SER A 233 3.75 32.58 -11.15
C SER A 233 4.54 32.63 -12.46
N THR A 234 5.63 31.87 -12.51
CA THR A 234 6.46 31.66 -13.71
C THR A 234 6.01 30.45 -14.54
N LEU A 235 4.96 29.75 -14.12
CA LEU A 235 4.48 28.56 -14.82
C LEU A 235 3.99 28.87 -16.24
N GLU A 236 4.32 27.97 -17.16
CA GLU A 236 4.03 28.07 -18.59
C GLU A 236 3.27 26.85 -19.10
N ALA A 237 3.40 25.69 -18.46
CA ALA A 237 2.71 24.47 -18.88
C ALA A 237 2.35 23.58 -17.69
N THR A 238 1.33 22.74 -17.90
CA THR A 238 0.96 21.62 -17.05
C THR A 238 0.97 20.33 -17.87
N SER A 239 1.23 19.21 -17.21
CA SER A 239 1.20 17.86 -17.79
C SER A 239 0.28 16.99 -16.96
N SER A 240 -0.71 16.38 -17.62
CA SER A 240 -1.69 15.48 -17.00
C SER A 240 -1.40 14.04 -17.40
N TYR A 241 -1.35 13.14 -16.43
CA TYR A 241 -1.07 11.72 -16.65
C TYR A 241 -2.33 10.87 -16.49
N PHE A 242 -2.50 9.88 -17.37
CA PHE A 242 -3.61 8.92 -17.35
C PHE A 242 -3.08 7.52 -17.61
N HIS A 243 -3.29 6.62 -16.66
CA HIS A 243 -2.65 5.30 -16.63
C HIS A 243 -3.60 4.17 -16.99
N ASN A 244 -3.02 3.14 -17.58
CA ASN A 244 -3.57 1.79 -17.61
C ASN A 244 -2.43 0.80 -17.37
N VAL A 245 -2.49 0.08 -16.26
CA VAL A 245 -1.41 -0.80 -15.83
C VAL A 245 -1.25 -2.03 -16.73
N ASP A 246 -2.35 -2.50 -17.32
CA ASP A 246 -2.38 -3.77 -18.06
C ASP A 246 -2.24 -3.58 -19.58
N MET A 247 -2.78 -2.49 -20.12
CA MET A 247 -2.91 -2.27 -21.56
C MET A 247 -2.30 -0.93 -22.00
N PRO A 248 -1.48 -0.90 -23.07
CA PRO A 248 -0.98 0.34 -23.63
C PRO A 248 -2.08 1.10 -24.38
N PHE A 249 -1.94 2.42 -24.44
CA PHE A 249 -2.80 3.29 -25.23
C PHE A 249 -2.30 3.39 -26.69
N GLU A 250 -3.23 3.62 -27.60
CA GLU A 250 -2.96 3.99 -29.00
C GLU A 250 -3.41 5.43 -29.23
N ALA A 251 -2.63 6.22 -29.97
CA ALA A 251 -3.04 7.58 -30.32
C ALA A 251 -4.22 7.58 -31.30
N THR A 252 -5.13 8.53 -31.13
CA THR A 252 -6.24 8.77 -32.06
C THR A 252 -6.54 10.27 -32.18
N SER A 253 -7.32 10.65 -33.18
CA SER A 253 -7.77 12.02 -33.37
C SER A 253 -9.02 12.08 -34.24
N ILE A 254 -9.97 12.94 -33.89
CA ILE A 254 -11.17 13.22 -34.70
C ILE A 254 -11.31 14.74 -34.79
N ASP A 255 -11.48 15.28 -35.99
CA ASP A 255 -11.69 16.72 -36.23
C ASP A 255 -10.68 17.64 -35.51
N SER A 256 -9.40 17.25 -35.53
CA SER A 256 -8.28 17.93 -34.84
C SER A 256 -8.31 17.88 -33.31
N VAL A 257 -9.24 17.14 -32.72
CA VAL A 257 -9.27 16.80 -31.29
C VAL A 257 -8.45 15.53 -31.08
N HIS A 258 -7.31 15.65 -30.40
CA HIS A 258 -6.46 14.53 -30.06
C HIS A 258 -7.07 13.67 -28.95
N GLY A 259 -6.73 12.39 -29.01
CA GLY A 259 -7.23 11.39 -28.09
C GLY A 259 -6.29 10.19 -27.95
N ALA A 260 -6.70 9.27 -27.09
CA ALA A 260 -6.07 7.97 -26.89
C ALA A 260 -7.14 6.89 -26.79
N VAL A 261 -6.82 5.67 -27.19
CA VAL A 261 -7.75 4.53 -27.20
C VAL A 261 -7.09 3.26 -26.66
N ILE A 262 -7.86 2.47 -25.93
CA ILE A 262 -7.55 1.08 -25.58
C ILE A 262 -8.53 0.17 -26.30
N ARG A 263 -8.01 -0.85 -26.97
CA ARG A 263 -8.81 -1.86 -27.68
C ARG A 263 -8.97 -3.09 -26.81
N HIS A 264 -10.20 -3.37 -26.39
CA HIS A 264 -10.55 -4.59 -25.66
C HIS A 264 -11.54 -5.46 -26.46
N LYS A 265 -11.81 -6.67 -25.97
CA LYS A 265 -12.65 -7.65 -26.68
C LYS A 265 -14.10 -7.20 -26.82
N ASP A 266 -14.58 -6.38 -25.90
CA ASP A 266 -15.92 -5.80 -25.84
C ASP A 266 -16.03 -4.45 -26.56
N GLY A 267 -14.92 -3.87 -27.05
CA GLY A 267 -14.92 -2.68 -27.89
C GLY A 267 -13.75 -1.74 -27.62
N MET A 268 -13.91 -0.47 -28.02
CA MET A 268 -12.89 0.56 -27.88
C MET A 268 -13.25 1.51 -26.74
N TYR A 269 -12.33 1.67 -25.80
CA TYR A 269 -12.40 2.67 -24.74
C TYR A 269 -11.57 3.88 -25.15
N LYS A 270 -12.21 5.03 -25.34
CA LYS A 270 -11.61 6.22 -25.96
C LYS A 270 -11.54 7.35 -24.95
N MET A 271 -10.53 8.20 -25.08
CA MET A 271 -10.49 9.49 -24.41
C MET A 271 -10.08 10.59 -25.39
N TYR A 272 -10.66 11.77 -25.25
CA TYR A 272 -10.34 12.96 -26.04
C TYR A 272 -10.17 14.17 -25.12
N TRP A 273 -9.39 15.15 -25.56
CA TRP A 273 -9.14 16.33 -24.75
C TRP A 273 -8.97 17.61 -25.56
N MET A 274 -9.23 18.75 -24.92
CA MET A 274 -8.91 20.08 -25.41
C MET A 274 -8.88 21.07 -24.24
N ASP A 275 -8.25 22.21 -24.42
CA ASP A 275 -8.39 23.34 -23.50
C ASP A 275 -9.71 24.11 -23.76
N ASP A 276 -10.02 25.07 -22.90
CA ASP A 276 -11.23 25.89 -23.03
C ASP A 276 -11.25 26.88 -24.21
N THR A 277 -10.20 26.87 -25.05
CA THR A 277 -10.16 27.56 -26.35
C THR A 277 -10.37 26.63 -27.54
N GLY A 278 -10.54 25.33 -27.27
CA GLY A 278 -10.64 24.29 -28.28
C GLY A 278 -9.30 23.81 -28.83
N ARG A 279 -8.16 24.20 -28.24
CA ARG A 279 -6.85 23.67 -28.65
C ARG A 279 -6.64 22.30 -28.03
N SER A 280 -6.21 21.35 -28.85
CA SER A 280 -5.93 19.99 -28.43
C SER A 280 -4.51 19.64 -28.85
N GLU A 281 -3.60 19.56 -27.88
CA GLU A 281 -2.21 19.17 -28.13
C GLU A 281 -2.07 17.65 -28.22
N LYS A 282 -1.16 17.17 -29.07
CA LYS A 282 -0.88 15.73 -29.18
C LYS A 282 -0.17 15.24 -27.92
N ALA A 283 -0.68 14.16 -27.33
CA ALA A 283 -0.09 13.54 -26.15
C ALA A 283 1.16 12.71 -26.46
N VAL A 284 1.98 12.54 -25.44
CA VAL A 284 3.04 11.52 -25.41
C VAL A 284 2.45 10.25 -24.78
N ILE A 285 2.52 9.14 -25.50
CA ILE A 285 2.07 7.83 -25.00
C ILE A 285 3.31 6.97 -24.74
N THR A 286 3.39 6.36 -23.57
CA THR A 286 4.60 5.63 -23.14
C THR A 286 4.25 4.45 -22.25
N SER A 287 5.06 3.39 -22.36
CA SER A 287 5.11 2.27 -21.44
C SER A 287 6.41 2.35 -20.67
N ILE A 288 6.34 2.34 -19.33
CA ILE A 288 7.51 2.39 -18.46
C ILE A 288 7.59 1.13 -17.61
N SER A 289 8.79 0.59 -17.45
CA SER A 289 9.05 -0.50 -16.52
C SER A 289 9.52 0.03 -15.17
N TYR A 290 9.14 -0.63 -14.09
CA TYR A 290 9.64 -0.28 -12.76
C TYR A 290 11.07 -0.77 -12.53
N PRO A 291 11.83 -0.09 -11.66
CA PRO A 291 13.15 -0.57 -11.25
C PRO A 291 13.10 -1.98 -10.65
N ARG A 292 14.25 -2.66 -10.63
CA ARG A 292 14.36 -3.96 -9.97
C ARG A 292 13.99 -3.84 -8.49
N GLY A 293 13.21 -4.80 -7.97
CA GLY A 293 12.78 -4.86 -6.57
C GLY A 293 11.31 -4.46 -6.34
N TYR A 294 10.61 -4.00 -7.37
CA TYR A 294 9.16 -3.86 -7.36
C TYR A 294 8.48 -5.15 -7.87
N PRO A 295 7.32 -5.54 -7.31
CA PRO A 295 6.62 -6.77 -7.69
C PRO A 295 5.84 -6.67 -9.00
N TYR A 296 5.63 -5.45 -9.52
CA TYR A 296 4.91 -5.19 -10.76
C TYR A 296 5.88 -4.71 -11.85
N ASN A 297 5.55 -5.06 -13.10
CA ASN A 297 6.40 -4.79 -14.26
C ASN A 297 6.52 -3.30 -14.60
N GLY A 298 5.50 -2.50 -14.30
CA GLY A 298 5.42 -1.10 -14.69
C GLY A 298 4.00 -0.68 -15.05
N THR A 299 3.86 0.34 -15.88
CA THR A 299 2.57 0.91 -16.29
C THR A 299 2.64 1.55 -17.67
N ASN A 300 1.48 1.77 -18.30
CA ASN A 300 1.34 2.52 -19.54
C ASN A 300 0.57 3.81 -19.25
N TYR A 301 0.97 4.92 -19.86
CA TYR A 301 0.28 6.18 -19.64
C TYR A 301 0.24 7.08 -20.87
N VAL A 302 -0.76 7.94 -20.85
CA VAL A 302 -0.89 9.12 -21.72
C VAL A 302 -0.46 10.33 -20.90
N ASN A 303 0.50 11.09 -21.43
CA ASN A 303 0.91 12.39 -20.92
C ASN A 303 0.34 13.47 -21.86
N VAL A 304 -0.59 14.26 -21.34
CA VAL A 304 -1.22 15.39 -22.04
C VAL A 304 -0.64 16.70 -21.51
N THR A 305 0.14 17.40 -22.33
CA THR A 305 0.65 18.73 -22.00
C THR A 305 -0.35 19.81 -22.40
N THR A 306 -0.57 20.79 -21.53
CA THR A 306 -1.42 21.97 -21.79
C THR A 306 -0.65 23.24 -21.42
N TYR A 307 -0.61 24.20 -22.34
CA TYR A 307 0.00 25.51 -22.09
C TYR A 307 -0.89 26.34 -21.16
N LEU A 308 -0.28 26.93 -20.14
CA LEU A 308 -0.99 27.70 -19.13
C LEU A 308 -1.23 29.13 -19.61
N ARG A 309 -2.49 29.46 -19.90
CA ARG A 309 -2.96 30.82 -20.10
C ARG A 309 -3.21 31.48 -18.74
N LYS A 310 -2.56 32.62 -18.51
CA LYS A 310 -2.70 33.38 -17.26
C LYS A 310 -3.99 34.23 -17.28
N PRO A 311 -4.69 34.38 -16.14
CA PRO A 311 -4.43 33.71 -14.85
C PRO A 311 -5.08 32.33 -14.75
N ILE A 312 -6.04 32.00 -15.62
CA ILE A 312 -6.86 30.79 -15.55
C ILE A 312 -6.71 29.96 -16.82
N THR A 313 -6.34 28.70 -16.63
CA THR A 313 -6.33 27.66 -17.65
C THR A 313 -7.29 26.56 -17.25
N ARG A 314 -8.04 26.04 -18.23
CA ARG A 314 -8.90 24.87 -18.03
C ARG A 314 -8.65 23.86 -19.13
N ALA A 315 -8.47 22.60 -18.73
CA ALA A 315 -8.29 21.46 -19.61
C ALA A 315 -9.45 20.48 -19.42
N ILE A 316 -10.04 20.05 -20.52
CA ILE A 316 -11.26 19.27 -20.57
C ILE A 316 -10.94 17.92 -21.20
N TYR A 317 -11.37 16.84 -20.55
CA TYR A 317 -11.16 15.47 -20.98
C TYR A 317 -12.48 14.72 -20.96
N VAL A 318 -12.73 13.89 -21.97
CA VAL A 318 -13.92 13.05 -22.07
C VAL A 318 -13.47 11.60 -22.21
N PHE A 319 -14.00 10.71 -21.37
CA PHE A 319 -13.72 9.27 -21.37
C PHE A 319 -14.99 8.51 -21.77
N ILE A 320 -14.87 7.64 -22.76
CA ILE A 320 -15.98 7.06 -23.50
C ILE A 320 -15.82 5.53 -23.53
N GLY A 321 -16.84 4.83 -23.02
CA GLY A 321 -16.96 3.37 -23.13
C GLY A 321 -17.52 2.93 -24.49
N PRO A 322 -17.45 1.62 -24.80
CA PRO A 322 -17.70 1.11 -26.15
C PRO A 322 -19.14 1.28 -26.65
N SER A 323 -20.13 1.44 -25.76
CA SER A 323 -21.53 1.60 -26.15
C SER A 323 -21.96 3.05 -26.37
N VAL A 324 -21.06 4.02 -26.19
CA VAL A 324 -21.38 5.44 -26.39
C VAL A 324 -20.60 5.96 -27.59
N ASP A 325 -21.30 6.58 -28.54
CA ASP A 325 -20.68 7.28 -29.66
C ASP A 325 -20.91 8.78 -29.52
N VAL A 326 -19.81 9.52 -29.34
CA VAL A 326 -19.85 10.98 -29.18
C VAL A 326 -19.70 11.61 -30.57
N GLU A 327 -20.75 12.29 -31.02
CA GLU A 327 -20.83 12.93 -32.34
C GLU A 327 -20.34 14.39 -32.31
N SER A 328 -20.48 15.05 -31.16
CA SER A 328 -20.04 16.44 -30.98
C SER A 328 -19.47 16.66 -29.59
N PHE A 329 -18.34 17.37 -29.52
CA PHE A 329 -17.69 17.82 -28.30
C PHE A 329 -17.22 19.26 -28.49
N SER A 330 -17.89 20.19 -27.82
CA SER A 330 -17.56 21.62 -27.87
C SER A 330 -17.44 22.22 -26.49
N VAL A 331 -16.54 23.19 -26.37
CA VAL A 331 -16.20 23.84 -25.10
C VAL A 331 -16.20 25.34 -25.29
N HIS A 332 -16.82 26.04 -24.35
CA HIS A 332 -16.81 27.49 -24.27
C HIS A 332 -16.53 27.92 -22.83
N GLY A 333 -15.44 28.64 -22.60
CA GLY A 333 -15.09 29.16 -21.28
C GLY A 333 -15.10 30.68 -21.21
N ASP A 334 -15.51 31.22 -20.07
CA ASP A 334 -15.31 32.61 -19.69
C ASP A 334 -14.53 32.71 -18.37
N TYR A 335 -14.39 33.89 -17.76
CA TYR A 335 -13.61 34.02 -16.52
C TYR A 335 -14.22 33.28 -15.30
N GLN A 336 -15.52 33.01 -15.29
CA GLN A 336 -16.29 32.48 -14.16
C GLN A 336 -16.59 30.98 -14.30
N GLN A 337 -16.85 30.52 -15.53
CA GLN A 337 -17.33 29.16 -15.80
C GLN A 337 -16.77 28.59 -17.10
N VAL A 338 -16.85 27.26 -17.21
CA VAL A 338 -16.65 26.55 -18.47
C VAL A 338 -17.88 25.71 -18.78
N ASP A 339 -18.33 25.83 -20.02
CA ASP A 339 -19.49 25.15 -20.56
C ASP A 339 -19.00 24.08 -21.54
N VAL A 340 -19.44 22.85 -21.30
CA VAL A 340 -19.10 21.69 -22.14
C VAL A 340 -20.39 21.12 -22.70
N TYR A 341 -20.47 21.07 -24.02
CA TYR A 341 -21.61 20.49 -24.75
C TYR A 341 -21.15 19.21 -25.43
N LEU A 342 -21.82 18.10 -25.11
CA LEU A 342 -21.56 16.78 -25.66
C LEU A 342 -22.85 16.26 -26.30
N ALA A 343 -22.81 15.85 -27.56
CA ALA A 343 -23.89 15.13 -28.19
C ALA A 343 -23.43 13.71 -28.51
N THR A 344 -24.26 12.74 -28.17
CA THR A 344 -24.14 11.35 -28.60
C THR A 344 -25.25 11.05 -29.60
N SER A 345 -25.20 9.88 -30.21
CA SER A 345 -26.27 9.38 -31.09
C SER A 345 -27.64 9.28 -30.41
N GLU A 346 -27.68 9.22 -29.07
CA GLU A 346 -28.91 9.03 -28.28
C GLU A 346 -29.27 10.22 -27.38
N HIS A 347 -28.27 10.97 -26.89
CA HIS A 347 -28.44 11.94 -25.81
C HIS A 347 -27.64 13.22 -26.05
N ALA A 348 -28.13 14.33 -25.52
CA ALA A 348 -27.41 15.61 -25.48
C ALA A 348 -27.14 16.04 -24.03
N TYR A 349 -25.90 16.40 -23.74
CA TYR A 349 -25.44 16.85 -22.44
C TYR A 349 -24.88 18.26 -22.52
N ALA A 350 -25.24 19.10 -21.55
CA ALA A 350 -24.60 20.39 -21.31
C ALA A 350 -24.17 20.48 -19.84
N ALA A 351 -22.87 20.57 -19.60
CA ALA A 351 -22.29 20.72 -18.27
C ALA A 351 -21.73 22.14 -18.12
N TYR A 352 -22.23 22.88 -17.14
CA TYR A 352 -21.79 24.21 -16.76
C TYR A 352 -21.02 24.06 -15.44
N ILE A 353 -19.70 24.28 -15.46
CA ILE A 353 -18.84 24.13 -14.29
C ILE A 353 -18.38 25.52 -13.83
N PHE A 354 -18.77 25.91 -12.62
CA PHE A 354 -18.43 27.21 -12.04
C PHE A 354 -17.10 27.11 -11.29
N THR A 355 -16.10 27.87 -11.73
CA THR A 355 -14.72 27.80 -11.23
C THR A 355 -14.19 29.13 -10.66
N GLY A 356 -14.97 30.22 -10.72
CA GLY A 356 -14.54 31.54 -10.25
C GLY A 356 -14.31 31.64 -8.73
N GLU A 357 -13.37 32.50 -8.31
CA GLU A 357 -13.02 32.78 -6.89
C GLU A 357 -14.18 33.39 -6.08
N THR A 358 -15.02 34.19 -6.73
CA THR A 358 -16.27 34.72 -6.18
C THR A 358 -17.41 34.00 -6.88
N PRO A 359 -18.04 33.00 -6.24
CA PRO A 359 -19.21 32.38 -6.81
C PRO A 359 -20.27 33.47 -6.90
N SER A 360 -20.59 33.92 -8.11
CA SER A 360 -21.80 34.71 -8.34
C SER A 360 -23.05 33.91 -7.95
N GLN A 361 -22.90 32.58 -7.82
CA GLN A 361 -23.91 31.60 -7.44
C GLN A 361 -23.28 30.56 -6.51
N SER A 362 -23.99 30.12 -5.47
CA SER A 362 -23.59 29.04 -4.54
C SER A 362 -23.67 27.64 -5.19
N ILE A 363 -23.24 27.53 -6.45
CA ILE A 363 -23.40 26.36 -7.32
C ILE A 363 -22.02 25.96 -7.82
N TYR A 364 -21.69 24.67 -7.72
CA TYR A 364 -20.46 24.10 -8.25
C TYR A 364 -20.59 23.70 -9.72
N ALA A 365 -21.68 23.02 -10.05
CA ALA A 365 -21.95 22.57 -11.42
C ALA A 365 -23.45 22.45 -11.69
N LYS A 366 -23.84 22.66 -12.94
CA LYS A 366 -25.17 22.34 -13.47
C LYS A 366 -24.99 21.41 -14.66
N VAL A 367 -25.72 20.30 -14.67
CA VAL A 367 -25.75 19.36 -15.79
C VAL A 367 -27.17 19.34 -16.35
N VAL A 368 -27.28 19.45 -17.67
CA VAL A 368 -28.52 19.21 -18.39
C VAL A 368 -28.29 17.98 -19.25
N ALA A 369 -29.02 16.89 -18.98
CA ALA A 369 -29.06 15.71 -19.81
C ALA A 369 -30.45 15.64 -20.47
N ASP A 370 -30.49 15.87 -21.78
CA ASP A 370 -31.70 16.05 -22.58
C ASP A 370 -32.60 17.16 -22.01
N ARG A 371 -33.63 16.78 -21.25
CA ARG A 371 -34.59 17.69 -20.62
C ARG A 371 -34.47 17.74 -19.10
N GLN A 372 -33.62 16.89 -18.51
CA GLN A 372 -33.42 16.81 -17.07
C GLN A 372 -32.29 17.72 -16.64
N LYS A 373 -32.49 18.44 -15.53
CA LYS A 373 -31.52 19.38 -14.98
C LYS A 373 -31.09 18.90 -13.59
N PHE A 374 -29.78 18.74 -13.42
CA PHE A 374 -29.13 18.41 -12.17
C PHE A 374 -28.29 19.61 -11.74
N VAL A 375 -28.40 20.00 -10.47
CA VAL A 375 -27.65 21.13 -9.90
C VAL A 375 -26.88 20.61 -8.70
N PHE A 376 -25.57 20.85 -8.67
CA PHE A 376 -24.70 20.53 -7.54
C PHE A 376 -24.28 21.84 -6.89
N ASP A 377 -24.79 22.08 -5.69
CA ASP A 377 -24.65 23.30 -4.91
C ASP A 377 -24.05 22.97 -3.53
N GLU A 378 -24.24 23.85 -2.55
CA GLU A 378 -23.77 23.64 -1.18
C GLU A 378 -24.25 22.33 -0.53
N THR A 379 -25.34 21.72 -1.01
CA THR A 379 -25.78 20.41 -0.51
C THR A 379 -24.80 19.28 -0.83
N SER A 380 -23.96 19.48 -1.85
CA SER A 380 -22.90 18.55 -2.24
C SER A 380 -21.55 18.89 -1.57
N SER A 381 -21.46 19.99 -0.81
CA SER A 381 -20.23 20.40 -0.13
C SER A 381 -19.84 19.41 0.96
N ILE A 382 -18.56 19.06 0.99
CA ILE A 382 -18.00 18.29 2.09
C ILE A 382 -17.48 19.24 3.17
N ARG A 383 -17.99 19.07 4.40
CA ARG A 383 -17.53 19.83 5.57
C ARG A 383 -16.38 19.10 6.23
N SER A 384 -15.34 19.84 6.62
CA SER A 384 -14.27 19.32 7.45
C SER A 384 -14.58 19.54 8.92
N SER A 385 -14.59 18.46 9.71
CA SER A 385 -14.53 18.51 11.17
C SER A 385 -13.30 17.74 11.65
N SER A 386 -12.54 18.31 12.58
CA SER A 386 -11.46 17.54 13.23
C SER A 386 -12.06 16.68 14.35
N PRO A 387 -11.78 15.36 14.39
CA PRO A 387 -12.20 14.52 15.50
C PRO A 387 -11.59 14.99 16.82
N GLU A 388 -12.37 14.91 17.91
CA GLU A 388 -11.86 15.19 19.26
C GLU A 388 -10.81 14.15 19.70
N GLU A 389 -9.87 14.57 20.53
CA GLU A 389 -8.94 13.66 21.19
C GLU A 389 -9.70 12.74 22.17
N VAL A 390 -9.35 11.45 22.19
CA VAL A 390 -9.95 10.50 23.12
C VAL A 390 -9.61 10.90 24.56
N LYS A 391 -10.65 11.14 25.36
CA LYS A 391 -10.50 11.53 26.77
C LYS A 391 -9.84 10.41 27.57
N ASP A 392 -8.93 10.79 28.47
CA ASP A 392 -8.22 9.88 29.36
C ASP A 392 -7.53 8.70 28.65
N TYR A 393 -7.03 8.92 27.42
CA TYR A 393 -6.39 7.91 26.57
C TYR A 393 -5.32 7.08 27.30
N SER A 394 -4.54 7.72 28.19
CA SER A 394 -3.52 7.03 28.99
C SER A 394 -4.11 6.13 30.07
N ALA A 395 -5.19 6.55 30.73
CA ALA A 395 -5.86 5.73 31.75
C ALA A 395 -6.54 4.51 31.12
N ILE A 396 -7.10 4.64 29.92
CA ILE A 396 -7.69 3.53 29.15
C ILE A 396 -6.63 2.45 28.91
N LEU A 397 -5.43 2.84 28.47
CA LEU A 397 -4.32 1.91 28.28
C LEU A 397 -3.91 1.24 29.59
N GLU A 398 -3.71 2.02 30.66
CA GLU A 398 -3.31 1.49 31.97
C GLU A 398 -4.33 0.50 32.54
N GLN A 399 -5.63 0.76 32.36
CA GLN A 399 -6.70 -0.13 32.75
C GLN A 399 -6.66 -1.44 31.94
N ASN A 400 -6.48 -1.35 30.62
CA ASN A 400 -6.35 -2.53 29.75
C ASN A 400 -5.14 -3.39 30.13
N LEU A 401 -4.01 -2.77 30.49
CA LEU A 401 -2.83 -3.47 30.99
C LEU A 401 -3.05 -4.20 32.33
N GLN A 402 -4.07 -3.87 33.12
CA GLN A 402 -4.35 -4.64 34.34
C GLN A 402 -4.98 -6.02 34.04
N HIS A 403 -5.61 -6.21 32.87
CA HIS A 403 -6.40 -7.42 32.58
C HIS A 403 -5.55 -8.68 32.40
N PHE A 404 -4.32 -8.56 31.90
CA PHE A 404 -3.47 -9.73 31.72
C PHE A 404 -2.84 -10.21 33.03
N LYS A 405 -2.58 -9.31 34.00
CA LYS A 405 -1.93 -9.65 35.28
C LYS A 405 -2.56 -10.85 36.01
N PRO A 406 -3.90 -10.90 36.26
CA PRO A 406 -4.50 -12.06 36.94
C PRO A 406 -4.40 -13.35 36.12
N VAL A 407 -4.39 -13.28 34.79
CA VAL A 407 -4.20 -14.46 33.92
C VAL A 407 -2.82 -15.07 34.15
N PHE A 408 -1.79 -14.24 34.17
CA PHE A 408 -0.42 -14.70 34.44
C PHE A 408 -0.28 -15.25 35.86
N GLN A 409 -0.86 -14.58 36.86
CA GLN A 409 -0.83 -15.04 38.26
C GLN A 409 -1.54 -16.39 38.45
N GLU A 410 -2.69 -16.60 37.81
CA GLU A 410 -3.40 -17.87 37.90
C GLU A 410 -2.64 -18.99 37.19
N LYS A 411 -2.05 -18.73 36.01
CA LYS A 411 -1.19 -19.71 35.32
C LYS A 411 0.05 -20.06 36.14
N GLU A 412 0.70 -19.08 36.74
CA GLU A 412 1.83 -19.29 37.65
C GLU A 412 1.41 -20.19 38.82
N LYS A 413 0.30 -19.88 39.47
CA LYS A 413 -0.24 -20.68 40.58
C LYS A 413 -0.55 -22.12 40.15
N GLN A 414 -1.18 -22.31 38.99
CA GLN A 414 -1.47 -23.64 38.44
C GLN A 414 -0.19 -24.43 38.17
N ILE A 415 0.81 -23.83 37.52
CA ILE A 415 2.10 -24.46 37.24
C ILE A 415 2.80 -24.84 38.54
N LEU A 416 2.92 -23.91 39.49
CA LEU A 416 3.53 -24.16 40.79
C LEU A 416 2.79 -25.25 41.57
N SER A 417 1.46 -25.31 41.47
CA SER A 417 0.68 -26.37 42.11
C SER A 417 0.95 -27.74 41.49
N HIS A 418 1.07 -27.84 40.16
CA HIS A 418 1.38 -29.10 39.47
C HIS A 418 2.82 -29.56 39.73
N VAL A 419 3.78 -28.64 39.75
CA VAL A 419 5.19 -28.91 40.08
C VAL A 419 5.34 -29.37 41.53
N LYS A 420 4.62 -28.75 42.48
CA LYS A 420 4.64 -29.16 43.90
C LYS A 420 3.93 -30.50 44.15
N ASN A 421 2.92 -30.84 43.35
CA ASN A 421 2.14 -32.07 43.50
C ASN A 421 2.72 -33.27 42.74
N THR A 422 3.74 -33.10 41.89
CA THR A 422 4.42 -34.23 41.26
C THR A 422 5.42 -34.83 42.25
N ALA A 423 5.16 -36.05 42.72
CA ALA A 423 6.13 -36.83 43.52
C ALA A 423 7.50 -36.97 42.82
N SER A 424 7.52 -36.82 41.49
CA SER A 424 8.70 -36.71 40.64
C SER A 424 9.57 -35.48 40.96
N PHE A 425 8.99 -34.30 41.24
CA PHE A 425 9.78 -33.09 41.49
C PHE A 425 10.45 -33.14 42.87
N ARG A 426 9.79 -33.69 43.89
CA ARG A 426 10.44 -34.01 45.19
C ARG A 426 11.60 -34.98 45.00
N LYS A 427 11.40 -36.09 44.28
CA LYS A 427 12.48 -37.06 43.98
C LYS A 427 13.61 -36.48 43.12
N THR A 428 13.30 -35.57 42.20
CA THR A 428 14.27 -34.95 41.28
C THR A 428 15.05 -33.83 41.97
N ALA A 429 14.40 -33.02 42.80
CA ALA A 429 15.04 -32.06 43.69
C ALA A 429 15.90 -32.77 44.75
N GLU A 430 15.42 -33.86 45.36
CA GLU A 430 16.22 -34.71 46.26
C GLU A 430 17.43 -35.33 45.54
N ARG A 431 17.29 -35.74 44.26
CA ARG A 431 18.41 -36.24 43.44
C ARG A 431 19.43 -35.15 43.13
N LEU A 432 19.00 -33.95 42.75
CA LEU A 432 19.86 -32.81 42.44
C LEU A 432 20.56 -32.26 43.70
N LEU A 433 19.88 -32.28 44.85
CA LEU A 433 20.44 -31.88 46.14
C LEU A 433 21.45 -32.89 46.71
N ARG A 434 21.36 -34.18 46.34
CA ARG A 434 22.40 -35.18 46.66
C ARG A 434 23.72 -34.95 45.91
N PHE A 435 23.73 -34.17 44.83
CA PHE A 435 24.95 -33.81 44.09
C PHE A 435 25.63 -32.55 44.61
N THR A 436 25.00 -31.82 45.53
CA THR A 436 25.55 -30.60 46.12
C THR A 436 25.77 -30.83 47.62
N ASP A 437 26.87 -31.51 47.94
CA ASP A 437 27.38 -31.63 49.31
C ASP A 437 27.57 -30.22 49.91
N LYS A 438 26.60 -29.78 50.71
CA LYS A 438 26.79 -28.80 51.80
C LYS A 438 25.55 -28.72 52.69
N ARG A 439 25.77 -29.20 53.91
CA ARG A 439 25.03 -29.18 55.19
C ARG A 439 24.06 -28.03 55.55
N ASN A 440 23.77 -27.06 54.67
CA ASN A 440 22.89 -25.90 54.96
C ASN A 440 21.50 -25.97 54.28
N THR A 441 21.18 -27.06 53.59
CA THR A 441 19.98 -27.16 52.75
C THR A 441 18.74 -27.70 53.48
N GLU A 442 18.88 -28.48 54.56
CA GLU A 442 17.73 -28.90 55.38
C GLU A 442 17.09 -27.72 56.14
N GLU A 443 17.90 -26.84 56.75
CA GLU A 443 17.40 -25.60 57.38
C GLU A 443 16.76 -24.62 56.39
N ALA A 444 17.26 -24.56 55.15
CA ALA A 444 16.68 -23.72 54.10
C ALA A 444 15.32 -24.25 53.62
N VAL A 445 15.18 -25.58 53.53
CA VAL A 445 13.93 -26.26 53.19
C VAL A 445 12.91 -26.10 54.32
N GLU A 446 13.30 -26.28 55.58
CA GLU A 446 12.41 -26.09 56.73
C GLU A 446 11.95 -24.61 56.89
N LYS A 447 12.80 -23.63 56.57
CA LYS A 447 12.42 -22.20 56.51
C LYS A 447 11.41 -21.89 55.42
N ILE A 448 11.54 -22.51 54.23
CA ILE A 448 10.59 -22.33 53.12
C ILE A 448 9.23 -22.97 53.47
N PHE A 449 9.23 -24.08 54.20
CA PHE A 449 8.00 -24.77 54.62
C PHE A 449 7.33 -24.15 55.87
N SER A 450 8.09 -23.60 56.83
CA SER A 450 7.53 -22.96 58.04
C SER A 450 6.90 -21.57 57.78
N VAL A 451 7.46 -20.78 56.86
CA VAL A 451 6.84 -19.50 56.42
C VAL A 451 5.50 -19.73 55.71
N SER A 452 5.30 -20.91 55.10
CA SER A 452 4.05 -21.27 54.42
C SER A 452 2.93 -21.78 55.35
N GLN A 453 3.27 -22.23 56.56
CA GLN A 453 2.28 -22.66 57.56
C GLN A 453 1.76 -21.49 58.42
N GLN A 454 2.57 -20.46 58.70
CA GLN A 454 2.11 -19.29 59.47
C GLN A 454 1.10 -18.39 58.73
N GLN A 455 1.03 -18.46 57.40
CA GLN A 455 -0.02 -17.78 56.63
C GLN A 455 -1.39 -18.49 56.70
N LYS A 456 -1.48 -19.71 57.25
CA LYS A 456 -2.75 -20.44 57.43
C LYS A 456 -3.42 -20.21 58.79
N GLU A 457 -2.76 -19.62 59.79
CA GLU A 457 -3.32 -19.47 61.15
C GLU A 457 -3.76 -18.04 61.54
N GLN A 458 -3.58 -17.02 60.69
CA GLN A 458 -4.17 -15.68 60.93
C GLN A 458 -5.66 -15.55 60.56
N GLY A 459 -6.38 -16.67 60.46
CA GLY A 459 -7.79 -16.70 60.08
C GLY A 459 -8.81 -16.85 61.21
N LYS A 460 -8.43 -17.15 62.46
CA LYS A 460 -9.41 -17.37 63.55
C LYS A 460 -8.85 -17.09 64.96
N THR A 461 -9.16 -15.94 65.58
CA THR A 461 -9.78 -15.76 66.92
C THR A 461 -9.65 -14.33 67.50
N LYS A 462 -10.64 -13.95 68.33
CA LYS A 462 -10.91 -12.63 68.95
C LYS A 462 -10.09 -12.37 70.24
N LYS A 463 -9.78 -11.07 70.46
CA LYS A 463 -9.64 -10.29 71.73
C LYS A 463 -8.70 -10.79 72.87
N ASN A 464 -7.60 -10.06 73.15
CA ASN A 464 -7.47 -9.08 74.27
C ASN A 464 -6.03 -8.57 74.52
N ARG A 465 -5.94 -7.25 74.77
CA ARG A 465 -4.97 -6.37 75.48
C ARG A 465 -3.54 -6.82 75.91
N LYS A 466 -2.62 -5.87 75.62
CA LYS A 466 -1.49 -5.28 76.39
C LYS A 466 -0.05 -5.86 76.26
N ALA A 467 0.80 -5.02 75.64
CA ALA A 467 2.22 -4.69 75.91
C ALA A 467 3.23 -5.86 76.08
N THR A 468 4.41 -5.91 75.45
CA THR A 468 5.50 -4.91 75.54
C THR A 468 6.69 -5.31 74.62
N LYS A 469 7.39 -4.31 74.07
CA LYS A 469 8.81 -4.28 73.62
C LYS A 469 9.30 -5.11 72.42
N ASN A 470 9.56 -4.37 71.33
CA ASN A 470 10.72 -4.42 70.41
C ASN A 470 11.69 -5.60 70.52
N ASN A 471 11.79 -6.39 69.44
CA ASN A 471 13.08 -6.59 68.80
C ASN A 471 12.95 -6.87 67.29
N LYS A 472 13.79 -6.20 66.50
CA LYS A 472 13.92 -6.30 65.04
C LYS A 472 14.23 -7.73 64.60
N PHE A 473 13.44 -8.28 63.68
CA PHE A 473 13.95 -9.20 62.65
C PHE A 473 13.30 -8.86 61.30
N LYS A 474 14.15 -8.48 60.35
CA LYS A 474 13.80 -8.15 58.96
C LYS A 474 13.32 -9.42 58.26
N ASN A 475 12.06 -9.43 57.81
CA ASN A 475 11.56 -10.43 56.86
C ASN A 475 12.21 -10.15 55.49
N ALA A 476 13.17 -11.00 55.13
CA ALA A 476 13.82 -10.98 53.83
C ALA A 476 13.19 -12.05 52.93
N VAL A 477 12.12 -11.68 52.23
CA VAL A 477 11.78 -12.25 50.92
C VAL A 477 11.36 -11.05 50.05
N PRO A 478 12.08 -10.72 48.99
CA PRO A 478 11.74 -9.56 48.17
C PRO A 478 10.41 -9.83 47.46
N ASP A 479 9.49 -8.87 47.54
CA ASP A 479 8.35 -8.81 46.64
C ASP A 479 8.89 -8.67 45.21
N LEU A 480 8.86 -9.78 44.48
CA LEU A 480 9.41 -9.89 43.13
C LEU A 480 8.76 -8.87 42.19
N PHE A 481 7.49 -8.52 42.40
CA PHE A 481 6.81 -7.50 41.60
C PHE A 481 7.26 -6.09 41.97
N ALA A 482 7.50 -5.79 43.26
CA ALA A 482 8.09 -4.52 43.67
C ALA A 482 9.55 -4.38 43.17
N GLN A 483 10.31 -5.48 43.13
CA GLN A 483 11.65 -5.48 42.55
C GLN A 483 11.64 -5.33 41.03
N ILE A 484 10.71 -5.97 40.32
CA ILE A 484 10.52 -5.80 38.88
C ILE A 484 10.07 -4.37 38.59
N GLU A 485 9.16 -3.80 39.36
CA GLU A 485 8.67 -2.43 39.20
C GLU A 485 9.77 -1.40 39.47
N VAL A 486 10.60 -1.61 40.50
CA VAL A 486 11.77 -0.75 40.77
C VAL A 486 12.84 -0.91 39.69
N ASN A 487 13.10 -2.12 39.21
CA ASN A 487 14.03 -2.35 38.09
C ASN A 487 13.50 -1.75 36.79
N GLU A 488 12.22 -1.86 36.50
CA GLU A 488 11.58 -1.32 35.31
C GLU A 488 11.57 0.21 35.37
N LYS A 489 11.34 0.80 36.55
CA LYS A 489 11.43 2.25 36.78
C LYS A 489 12.87 2.75 36.64
N GLN A 490 13.87 2.02 37.14
CA GLN A 490 15.29 2.33 36.90
C GLN A 490 15.70 2.15 35.44
N THR A 491 15.14 1.14 34.76
CA THR A 491 15.43 0.88 33.34
C THR A 491 14.78 1.94 32.46
N ARG A 492 13.56 2.38 32.77
CA ARG A 492 12.91 3.54 32.12
C ARG A 492 13.66 4.84 32.37
N GLN A 493 14.14 5.08 33.58
CA GLN A 493 14.96 6.27 33.88
C GLN A 493 16.31 6.24 33.14
N LYS A 494 16.96 5.07 33.04
CA LYS A 494 18.17 4.90 32.24
C LYS A 494 17.92 5.03 30.74
N ALA A 495 16.80 4.50 30.23
CA ALA A 495 16.41 4.63 28.83
C ALA A 495 16.04 6.08 28.48
N MET A 496 15.36 6.79 29.38
CA MET A 496 15.09 8.23 29.23
C MET A 496 16.37 9.08 29.31
N ALA A 497 17.32 8.71 30.17
CA ALA A 497 18.62 9.37 30.23
C ALA A 497 19.47 9.10 28.97
N LEU A 498 19.41 7.88 28.42
CA LEU A 498 20.06 7.55 27.14
C LEU A 498 19.43 8.33 25.98
N ALA A 499 18.10 8.36 25.90
CA ALA A 499 17.34 9.07 24.87
C ALA A 499 17.48 10.60 24.95
N GLN A 500 17.91 11.15 26.10
CA GLN A 500 18.25 12.57 26.26
C GLN A 500 19.74 12.87 26.01
N SER A 501 20.60 11.85 25.99
CA SER A 501 22.04 11.98 25.76
C SER A 501 22.47 11.81 24.30
N GLU A 502 21.59 11.30 23.44
CA GLU A 502 21.84 11.19 22.00
C GLU A 502 21.48 12.51 21.28
N LEU A 503 22.51 13.32 21.02
CA LEU A 503 22.51 14.34 19.97
C LEU A 503 22.67 13.67 18.59
N PRO A 504 22.20 14.31 17.50
CA PRO A 504 21.63 13.61 16.35
C PRO A 504 22.71 12.89 15.54
N VAL A 505 22.60 11.57 15.44
CA VAL A 505 23.43 10.74 14.57
C VAL A 505 22.59 10.34 13.36
N ASN A 506 23.22 10.48 12.19
CA ASN A 506 22.66 10.28 10.86
C ASN A 506 21.99 8.90 10.70
N GLU A 507 20.65 8.88 10.63
CA GLU A 507 19.81 7.67 10.63
C GLU A 507 19.90 6.82 9.35
N GLU A 508 20.65 7.26 8.32
CA GLU A 508 20.83 6.51 7.07
C GLU A 508 21.67 5.23 7.23
N GLU A 509 22.52 5.13 8.26
CA GLU A 509 23.46 4.02 8.42
C GLU A 509 22.84 2.79 9.13
N GLN A 510 21.93 3.00 10.09
CA GLN A 510 21.30 1.88 10.82
C GLN A 510 20.26 1.12 9.98
N MET A 511 19.69 1.73 8.95
CA MET A 511 18.78 1.02 8.05
C MET A 511 19.51 0.09 7.08
N LYS A 512 20.84 0.22 6.97
CA LYS A 512 21.71 -0.67 6.17
C LYS A 512 22.04 -1.96 6.93
N ASP A 513 22.27 -1.89 8.24
CA ASP A 513 22.64 -3.05 9.08
C ASP A 513 21.49 -4.05 9.31
N LEU A 514 20.24 -3.64 9.07
CA LEU A 514 19.06 -4.53 9.17
C LEU A 514 18.79 -5.34 7.88
N LEU A 515 19.60 -5.16 6.83
CA LEU A 515 19.43 -5.82 5.52
C LEU A 515 20.51 -6.87 5.17
N ASP A 516 21.47 -7.14 6.06
CA ASP A 516 22.58 -8.08 5.78
C ASP A 516 22.27 -9.57 6.06
N PHE A 517 20.99 -9.97 6.12
CA PHE A 517 20.58 -11.38 6.09
C PHE A 517 20.15 -11.84 4.70
N VAL A 518 20.99 -11.60 3.68
CA VAL A 518 21.00 -12.39 2.45
C VAL A 518 22.45 -12.53 2.00
N ASP A 519 22.97 -13.76 2.03
CA ASP A 519 24.32 -14.11 1.57
C ASP A 519 24.54 -13.68 0.10
N GLU A 520 25.53 -12.82 -0.16
CA GLU A 520 26.24 -12.78 -1.43
C GLU A 520 27.77 -12.86 -1.23
N PRO A 521 28.50 -13.57 -2.12
CA PRO A 521 29.94 -13.77 -1.98
C PRO A 521 30.73 -12.54 -2.47
N GLN A 522 31.66 -12.09 -1.63
CA GLN A 522 32.54 -10.96 -1.90
C GLN A 522 33.47 -11.19 -3.10
N VAL A 523 33.45 -10.25 -4.06
CA VAL A 523 34.58 -10.00 -4.97
C VAL A 523 35.00 -8.54 -4.86
N LYS A 524 36.23 -8.33 -4.38
CA LYS A 524 36.88 -7.01 -4.21
C LYS A 524 37.27 -6.43 -5.57
N HIS A 525 36.84 -5.21 -5.87
CA HIS A 525 37.46 -4.37 -6.91
C HIS A 525 38.00 -3.07 -6.31
N LYS A 526 39.27 -2.78 -6.64
CA LYS A 526 40.00 -1.54 -6.32
C LYS A 526 39.58 -0.41 -7.29
N PRO A 527 39.69 0.88 -6.90
CA PRO A 527 39.35 1.99 -7.78
C PRO A 527 40.51 2.36 -8.70
N VAL A 528 40.20 2.67 -9.96
CA VAL A 528 41.12 3.33 -10.91
C VAL A 528 40.45 4.61 -11.42
N SER A 529 41.29 5.63 -11.54
CA SER A 529 41.01 7.04 -11.84
C SER A 529 40.46 7.31 -13.24
N VAL A 530 39.70 8.39 -13.34
CA VAL A 530 39.10 8.93 -14.57
C VAL A 530 40.06 9.90 -15.26
N SER A 531 40.21 9.75 -16.58
CA SER A 531 40.81 10.75 -17.48
C SER A 531 39.96 10.93 -18.74
N LYS A 532 39.32 12.09 -18.81
CA LYS A 532 38.94 12.93 -19.97
C LYS A 532 39.45 12.52 -21.38
N HIS A 533 38.54 12.34 -22.36
CA HIS A 533 38.24 13.26 -23.50
C HIS A 533 37.52 12.59 -24.70
N ALA A 534 36.73 13.43 -25.40
CA ALA A 534 36.35 13.41 -26.82
C ALA A 534 34.98 12.83 -27.27
N SER A 535 34.27 13.67 -28.03
CA SER A 535 33.16 13.49 -28.98
C SER A 535 33.65 14.11 -30.32
N PRO A 536 33.02 14.01 -31.53
CA PRO A 536 31.76 13.37 -31.96
C PRO A 536 31.88 12.51 -33.26
N HIS A 537 30.84 11.72 -33.62
CA HIS A 537 30.28 11.63 -34.99
C HIS A 537 29.03 10.74 -35.06
N MET A 538 27.99 11.23 -35.76
CA MET A 538 26.81 10.49 -36.21
C MET A 538 27.11 9.60 -37.41
N PHE A 539 26.53 8.40 -37.47
CA PHE A 539 25.78 7.88 -38.64
C PHE A 539 24.91 6.68 -38.24
N THR A 540 23.75 6.60 -38.89
CA THR A 540 22.63 5.68 -38.74
C THR A 540 22.86 4.30 -39.38
N THR A 541 22.57 3.20 -38.66
CA THR A 541 21.98 1.97 -39.24
C THR A 541 21.37 1.02 -38.19
N PHE A 542 20.10 0.70 -38.44
CA PHE A 542 19.25 -0.44 -38.07
C PHE A 542 19.79 -1.67 -37.28
N HIS A 543 18.97 -2.03 -36.28
CA HIS A 543 18.59 -3.35 -35.74
C HIS A 543 19.59 -4.37 -35.18
N SER A 544 19.14 -4.98 -34.07
CA SER A 544 19.58 -6.19 -33.35
C SER A 544 20.75 -6.03 -32.35
N GLY A 545 20.40 -5.77 -31.08
CA GLY A 545 21.38 -5.71 -29.99
C GLY A 545 20.89 -6.20 -28.62
N THR A 546 19.71 -6.81 -28.52
CA THR A 546 19.14 -7.26 -27.23
C THR A 546 18.99 -8.78 -27.10
N SER A 547 19.30 -9.57 -28.14
CA SER A 547 19.28 -11.04 -28.06
C SER A 547 20.65 -11.69 -27.76
N SER A 548 21.76 -10.94 -27.71
CA SER A 548 23.09 -11.59 -27.61
C SER A 548 23.54 -11.92 -26.17
N ILE A 549 22.99 -11.26 -25.15
CA ILE A 549 23.44 -11.46 -23.75
C ILE A 549 22.71 -12.64 -23.10
N SER A 550 21.40 -12.80 -23.35
CA SER A 550 20.64 -13.94 -22.83
C SER A 550 21.04 -15.25 -23.50
N ALA A 551 21.22 -15.26 -24.83
CA ALA A 551 21.68 -16.42 -25.59
C ALA A 551 23.11 -16.86 -25.19
N SER A 552 23.96 -15.92 -24.76
CA SER A 552 25.30 -16.22 -24.24
C SER A 552 25.25 -16.92 -22.89
N TYR A 553 24.31 -16.56 -22.01
CA TYR A 553 24.21 -17.14 -20.66
C TYR A 553 23.57 -18.53 -20.67
N THR A 554 22.53 -18.75 -21.48
CA THR A 554 21.93 -20.08 -21.68
C THR A 554 22.90 -21.04 -22.38
N SER A 555 23.63 -20.57 -23.39
CA SER A 555 24.67 -21.38 -24.05
C SER A 555 25.81 -21.76 -23.10
N LEU A 556 26.29 -20.81 -22.29
CA LEU A 556 27.32 -21.07 -21.29
C LEU A 556 26.83 -22.04 -20.20
N PHE A 557 25.58 -21.88 -19.75
CA PHE A 557 24.95 -22.78 -18.78
C PHE A 557 24.78 -24.20 -19.33
N LEU A 558 24.39 -24.35 -20.60
CA LEU A 558 24.25 -25.67 -21.24
C LEU A 558 25.62 -26.35 -21.39
N ILE A 559 26.65 -25.60 -21.84
CA ILE A 559 28.02 -26.11 -21.99
C ILE A 559 28.59 -26.54 -20.63
N LEU A 560 28.36 -25.78 -19.56
CA LEU A 560 28.81 -26.13 -18.22
C LEU A 560 28.13 -27.40 -17.71
N ASN A 561 26.81 -27.53 -17.89
CA ASN A 561 26.07 -28.71 -17.45
C ASN A 561 26.45 -29.97 -18.25
N ILE A 562 26.65 -29.86 -19.57
CA ILE A 562 27.14 -30.96 -20.40
C ILE A 562 28.56 -31.36 -19.99
N SER A 563 29.43 -30.38 -19.69
CA SER A 563 30.80 -30.64 -19.23
C SER A 563 30.82 -31.34 -17.86
N ILE A 564 29.97 -30.90 -16.92
CA ILE A 564 29.80 -31.54 -15.61
C ILE A 564 29.27 -32.97 -15.80
N PHE A 565 28.30 -33.18 -16.69
CA PHE A 565 27.78 -34.51 -17.03
C PHE A 565 28.88 -35.44 -17.57
N ILE A 566 29.71 -34.97 -18.51
CA ILE A 566 30.82 -35.78 -19.05
C ILE A 566 31.84 -36.11 -17.95
N VAL A 567 32.16 -35.15 -17.08
CA VAL A 567 33.09 -35.37 -15.96
C VAL A 567 32.52 -36.38 -14.96
N LEU A 568 31.24 -36.28 -14.61
CA LEU A 568 30.58 -37.24 -13.72
C LEU A 568 30.48 -38.63 -14.36
N LEU A 569 30.21 -38.71 -15.66
CA LEU A 569 30.18 -39.95 -16.42
C LEU A 569 31.57 -40.61 -16.47
N VAL A 570 32.63 -39.83 -16.70
CA VAL A 570 34.03 -40.31 -16.67
C VAL A 570 34.44 -40.75 -15.27
N LEU A 571 34.06 -40.02 -14.21
CA LEU A 571 34.30 -40.38 -12.81
C LEU A 571 33.54 -41.65 -12.39
N GLN A 572 32.33 -41.86 -12.92
CA GLN A 572 31.55 -43.06 -12.69
C GLN A 572 32.13 -44.26 -13.46
N LEU A 573 32.47 -44.11 -14.74
CA LEU A 573 33.07 -45.17 -15.56
C LEU A 573 34.45 -45.59 -15.04
N SER A 574 35.27 -44.63 -14.57
CA SER A 574 36.58 -44.92 -13.98
C SER A 574 36.49 -45.61 -12.61
N ARG A 575 35.45 -45.34 -11.81
CA ARG A 575 35.18 -46.07 -10.55
C ARG A 575 34.58 -47.47 -10.75
N PHE A 576 33.99 -47.77 -11.91
CA PHE A 576 33.30 -49.05 -12.18
C PHE A 576 34.10 -50.06 -13.01
N LEU A 577 35.41 -49.87 -13.18
CA LEU A 577 36.29 -50.84 -13.87
C LEU A 577 36.40 -52.22 -13.17
N LYS A 578 35.84 -52.41 -11.97
CA LYS A 578 35.68 -53.74 -11.34
C LYS A 578 34.33 -53.87 -10.62
N PRO A 579 33.35 -54.62 -11.15
CA PRO A 579 32.03 -54.74 -10.52
C PRO A 579 32.07 -55.71 -9.34
N LYS A 580 31.42 -55.37 -8.21
CA LYS A 580 31.26 -56.28 -7.06
C LYS A 580 29.81 -56.60 -6.63
N SER A 581 28.75 -55.99 -7.18
CA SER A 581 27.38 -56.49 -6.94
C SER A 581 26.34 -56.04 -7.98
N LEU A 582 25.29 -56.86 -8.16
CA LEU A 582 24.17 -56.61 -9.09
C LEU A 582 23.29 -55.43 -8.66
N GLN A 583 23.19 -55.16 -7.35
CA GLN A 583 22.42 -54.05 -6.79
C GLN A 583 23.05 -52.68 -7.10
N GLN A 584 24.38 -52.58 -7.07
CA GLN A 584 25.08 -51.33 -7.43
C GLN A 584 24.88 -50.97 -8.91
N LYS A 585 24.79 -51.96 -9.80
CA LYS A 585 24.48 -51.72 -11.21
C LYS A 585 23.07 -51.16 -11.40
N ARG A 586 22.08 -51.68 -10.66
CA ARG A 586 20.68 -51.18 -10.74
C ARG A 586 20.54 -49.74 -10.26
N TRP A 587 21.21 -49.36 -9.17
CA TRP A 587 21.23 -47.97 -8.71
C TRP A 587 21.92 -47.03 -9.70
N LEU A 588 23.01 -47.49 -10.33
CA LEU A 588 23.68 -46.72 -11.39
C LEU A 588 22.74 -46.46 -12.59
N TYR A 589 22.04 -47.49 -13.07
CA TYR A 589 21.09 -47.33 -14.18
C TYR A 589 19.89 -46.45 -13.81
N ALA A 590 19.42 -46.50 -12.56
CA ALA A 590 18.34 -45.64 -12.09
C ALA A 590 18.76 -44.16 -12.07
N ILE A 591 19.98 -43.85 -11.62
CA ILE A 591 20.52 -42.49 -11.62
C ILE A 591 20.72 -41.99 -13.06
N LEU A 592 21.33 -42.80 -13.93
CA LEU A 592 21.52 -42.46 -15.35
C LEU A 592 20.20 -42.22 -16.09
N ALA A 593 19.15 -42.97 -15.77
CA ALA A 593 17.82 -42.76 -16.35
C ALA A 593 17.19 -41.45 -15.88
N LEU A 594 17.34 -41.11 -14.60
CA LEU A 594 16.79 -39.87 -14.03
C LEU A 594 17.49 -38.63 -14.60
N ASP A 595 18.82 -38.69 -14.75
CA ASP A 595 19.60 -37.62 -15.37
C ASP A 595 19.32 -37.49 -16.88
N PHE A 596 19.11 -38.60 -17.60
CA PHE A 596 18.67 -38.55 -19.01
C PHE A 596 17.29 -37.89 -19.17
N CYS A 597 16.36 -38.16 -18.25
CA CYS A 597 15.06 -37.51 -18.25
C CYS A 597 15.17 -35.98 -18.03
N ILE A 598 16.07 -35.53 -17.15
CA ILE A 598 16.31 -34.10 -16.92
C ILE A 598 16.91 -33.45 -18.17
N LEU A 599 17.89 -34.09 -18.82
CA LEU A 599 18.50 -33.61 -20.06
C LEU A 599 17.50 -33.52 -21.21
N MET A 600 16.63 -34.53 -21.35
CA MET A 600 15.54 -34.51 -22.33
C MET A 600 14.53 -33.41 -22.05
N TRP A 601 14.21 -33.14 -20.78
CA TRP A 601 13.28 -32.10 -20.39
C TRP A 601 13.84 -30.69 -20.67
N LEU A 602 15.13 -30.49 -20.39
CA LEU A 602 15.84 -29.26 -20.74
C LEU A 602 15.94 -29.07 -22.26
N TYR A 603 16.21 -30.13 -23.03
CA TYR A 603 16.21 -30.07 -24.49
C TYR A 603 14.82 -29.74 -25.06
N LEU A 604 13.76 -30.34 -24.52
CA LEU A 604 12.39 -30.08 -24.96
C LEU A 604 11.95 -28.65 -24.63
N SER A 605 12.33 -28.15 -23.46
CA SER A 605 12.09 -26.76 -23.05
C SER A 605 12.82 -25.78 -23.97
N CYS A 606 14.07 -26.10 -24.35
CA CYS A 606 14.91 -25.32 -25.26
C CYS A 606 14.33 -25.28 -26.69
N TYR A 607 13.81 -26.42 -27.17
CA TYR A 607 13.14 -26.52 -28.48
C TYR A 607 11.82 -25.72 -28.54
N GLN A 608 11.04 -25.71 -27.45
CA GLN A 608 9.78 -24.94 -27.38
C GLN A 608 10.02 -23.43 -27.29
N SER A 609 11.15 -22.99 -26.75
CA SER A 609 11.50 -21.57 -26.59
C SER A 609 12.35 -20.96 -27.71
N GLN A 610 12.65 -21.72 -28.79
CA GLN A 610 13.56 -21.30 -29.89
C GLN A 610 14.91 -20.72 -29.40
N CYS A 611 15.55 -21.42 -28.47
CA CYS A 611 16.88 -21.06 -27.96
C CYS A 611 18.01 -21.26 -28.98
#